data_AF-A0A354UTF3-F1
#
_entry.id   AF-A0A354UTF3-F1
#
_cell.length_a   1.000
_cell.length_b   1.000
_cell.length_c   1.000
_cell.angle_alpha   90.00
_cell.angle_beta   90.00
_cell.angle_gamma   90.00
#
_symmetry.space_group_name_H-M   'P 1'
#
loop_
_entity.id
_entity.type
_entity.pdbx_description
1 polymer ?
#
loop_
_entity_poly.entity_id
_entity_poly.type
_entity_poly.pdbx_seq_one_letter_code
_entity_poly.pdbx_strand_id
1 'polypeptide(L)'
;GYTVEFFSDVPDGQPKTLLNRHNVYQWENRIYDVWFDEYAVSPEVENAILNTVSFGSGAVAIPSSLPIDPTKLPDDMGLKSGENGVILFVKDGETVGQIDTYDIPDSVENPYADFDWLAEAGVADVLDSSLIQMAGSSVYGDWELQVESDVPDGQAQAVRRWHTFFIADRKVYDVWFDLTKISEGEYWNLMSLMTTGEPEETTLSQDAHWGETFLSDDGTVTFQADIYYDLTAPAEAGILSAPEMLAAVKREMQAGTMDGFGLGTKEMGYTDVECFVNLTDLVLETRKTDSGEEIPELIVMGTVIYRFSDGNTIGQELGIHELMALDARDGSFLSGYGRAS
;
A
#
# COMPACT_ATOMS: atom_id res chain seq x y z
N GLY A 1 -29.71 -7.24 15.86
CA GLY A 1 -31.18 -7.30 15.94
C GLY A 1 -31.60 -8.22 17.06
N TYR A 2 -32.86 -8.16 17.48
CA TYR A 2 -33.47 -9.14 18.39
C TYR A 2 -34.54 -9.91 17.63
N THR A 3 -34.61 -11.23 17.82
CA THR A 3 -35.68 -12.06 17.26
C THR A 3 -36.72 -12.34 18.34
N VAL A 4 -37.98 -12.06 18.02
CA VAL A 4 -39.12 -12.29 18.91
C VAL A 4 -40.15 -13.14 18.17
N GLU A 5 -40.60 -14.22 18.80
CA GLU A 5 -41.61 -15.11 18.23
C GLU A 5 -42.98 -14.83 18.87
N PHE A 6 -43.97 -14.58 18.04
CA PHE A 6 -45.37 -14.45 18.45
C PHE A 6 -46.15 -15.66 17.95
N PHE A 7 -46.83 -16.33 18.87
CA PHE A 7 -47.66 -17.47 18.54
C PHE A 7 -49.06 -17.37 19.15
N SER A 8 -50.02 -18.02 18.51
CA SER A 8 -51.38 -18.15 19.04
C SER A 8 -51.34 -18.87 20.39
N ASP A 9 -51.97 -18.28 21.42
CA ASP A 9 -52.20 -18.92 22.72
C ASP A 9 -53.27 -20.01 22.56
N VAL A 10 -52.82 -21.24 22.35
CA VAL A 10 -53.67 -22.44 22.16
C VAL A 10 -53.33 -23.49 23.22
N PRO A 11 -54.32 -24.26 23.71
CA PRO A 11 -54.09 -25.30 24.71
C PRO A 11 -53.05 -26.34 24.27
N ASP A 12 -52.30 -26.88 25.24
CA ASP A 12 -51.27 -27.89 24.99
C ASP A 12 -51.81 -29.06 24.15
N GLY A 13 -51.12 -29.34 23.04
CA GLY A 13 -51.49 -30.39 22.09
C GLY A 13 -52.36 -29.94 20.91
N GLN A 14 -52.76 -28.66 20.84
CA GLN A 14 -53.38 -28.09 19.65
C GLN A 14 -52.34 -27.42 18.74
N PRO A 15 -52.50 -27.52 17.40
CA PRO A 15 -51.62 -26.84 16.47
C PRO A 15 -51.79 -25.33 16.62
N LYS A 16 -50.67 -24.62 16.77
CA LYS A 16 -50.63 -23.16 16.73
C LYS A 16 -51.12 -22.72 15.34
N THR A 17 -51.97 -21.69 15.30
CA THR A 17 -52.60 -21.18 14.07
C THR A 17 -51.96 -19.89 13.58
N LEU A 18 -51.11 -19.28 14.41
CA LEU A 18 -50.27 -18.13 14.08
C LEU A 18 -48.89 -18.42 14.66
N LEU A 19 -47.85 -18.29 13.82
CA LEU A 19 -46.46 -18.35 14.23
C LEU A 19 -45.69 -17.34 13.37
N ASN A 20 -45.56 -16.14 13.91
CA ASN A 20 -44.81 -15.08 13.26
C ASN A 20 -43.47 -14.89 13.97
N ARG A 21 -42.39 -14.93 13.21
CA ARG A 21 -41.07 -14.56 13.71
C ARG A 21 -40.78 -13.13 13.30
N HIS A 22 -40.59 -12.28 14.29
CA HIS A 22 -40.26 -10.87 14.12
C HIS A 22 -38.76 -10.68 14.32
N ASN A 23 -38.10 -10.15 13.30
CA ASN A 23 -36.71 -9.75 13.35
C ASN A 23 -36.68 -8.23 13.49
N VAL A 24 -36.39 -7.80 14.72
CA VAL A 24 -36.47 -6.39 15.12
C VAL A 24 -35.07 -5.78 15.09
N TYR A 25 -34.98 -4.67 14.38
CA TYR A 25 -33.75 -3.94 14.18
C TYR A 25 -33.94 -2.49 14.59
N GLN A 26 -32.96 -1.95 15.27
CA GLN A 26 -32.91 -0.54 15.62
C GLN A 26 -31.91 0.13 14.71
N TRP A 27 -32.33 1.20 14.03
CA TRP A 27 -31.44 2.04 13.24
C TRP A 27 -31.79 3.51 13.48
N GLU A 28 -30.77 4.30 13.82
CA GLU A 28 -30.91 5.66 14.35
C GLU A 28 -31.97 5.72 15.47
N ASN A 29 -33.05 6.45 15.24
CA ASN A 29 -34.15 6.66 16.19
C ASN A 29 -35.45 5.97 15.72
N ARG A 30 -35.34 4.89 14.93
CA ARG A 30 -36.47 4.11 14.40
C ARG A 30 -36.30 2.62 14.68
N ILE A 31 -37.43 1.95 14.85
CA ILE A 31 -37.51 0.50 14.97
C ILE A 31 -38.09 -0.04 13.68
N TYR A 32 -37.37 -0.99 13.07
CA TYR A 32 -37.76 -1.70 11.88
C TYR A 32 -38.08 -3.14 12.27
N ASP A 33 -39.25 -3.59 11.87
CA ASP A 33 -39.76 -4.93 12.19
C ASP A 33 -39.98 -5.67 10.87
N VAL A 34 -39.12 -6.65 10.61
CA VAL A 34 -39.25 -7.57 9.48
C VAL A 34 -39.75 -8.89 10.03
N TRP A 35 -41.00 -9.22 9.72
CA TRP A 35 -41.63 -10.42 10.24
C TRP A 35 -42.02 -11.40 9.14
N PHE A 36 -41.91 -12.69 9.45
CA PHE A 36 -42.25 -13.79 8.57
C PHE A 36 -43.31 -14.69 9.22
N ASP A 37 -44.24 -15.19 8.40
CA ASP A 37 -45.13 -16.29 8.78
C ASP A 37 -44.38 -17.61 8.56
N GLU A 38 -44.05 -18.30 9.66
CA GLU A 38 -43.28 -19.55 9.62
C GLU A 38 -43.99 -20.69 8.90
N TYR A 39 -45.32 -20.62 8.73
CA TYR A 39 -46.06 -21.63 7.96
C TYR A 39 -46.00 -21.38 6.45
N ALA A 40 -45.69 -20.15 6.04
CA ALA A 40 -45.69 -19.74 4.63
C ALA A 40 -44.28 -19.65 4.04
N VAL A 41 -43.28 -19.34 4.86
CA VAL A 41 -41.90 -19.08 4.43
C VAL A 41 -40.96 -20.14 5.01
N SER A 42 -40.21 -20.83 4.16
CA SER A 42 -39.21 -21.80 4.64
C SER A 42 -38.02 -21.08 5.27
N PRO A 43 -37.31 -21.71 6.24
CA PRO A 43 -36.13 -21.10 6.86
C PRO A 43 -35.02 -20.70 5.87
N GLU A 44 -34.90 -21.42 4.76
CA GLU A 44 -33.94 -21.11 3.69
C GLU A 44 -34.29 -19.81 2.97
N VAL A 45 -35.58 -19.60 2.67
CA VAL A 45 -36.08 -18.36 2.04
C VAL A 45 -36.06 -17.21 3.03
N GLU A 46 -36.42 -17.46 4.29
CA GLU A 46 -36.28 -16.49 5.39
C GLU A 46 -34.83 -16.01 5.49
N ASN A 47 -33.85 -16.92 5.58
CA ASN A 47 -32.43 -16.58 5.64
C ASN A 47 -31.95 -15.85 4.39
N ALA A 48 -32.39 -16.26 3.20
CA ALA A 48 -32.05 -15.54 1.96
C ALA A 48 -32.60 -14.11 1.98
N ILE A 49 -33.84 -13.91 2.42
CA ILE A 49 -34.44 -12.58 2.53
C ILE A 49 -33.71 -11.77 3.60
N LEU A 50 -33.49 -12.30 4.81
CA LEU A 50 -32.76 -11.62 5.87
C LEU A 50 -31.34 -11.23 5.45
N ASN A 51 -30.66 -12.06 4.66
CA ASN A 51 -29.36 -11.72 4.05
C ASN A 51 -29.46 -10.59 3.01
N THR A 52 -30.62 -10.42 2.35
CA THR A 52 -30.89 -9.26 1.47
C THR A 52 -31.43 -8.03 2.19
N VAL A 53 -31.95 -8.18 3.41
CA VAL A 53 -32.30 -7.07 4.31
C VAL A 53 -30.99 -6.48 4.85
N SER A 54 -30.23 -5.87 3.96
CA SER A 54 -29.34 -4.78 4.34
C SER A 54 -30.24 -3.64 4.83
N PHE A 55 -29.94 -3.11 6.00
CA PHE A 55 -30.61 -1.90 6.46
C PHE A 55 -30.27 -0.76 5.52
N GLY A 56 -31.13 -0.58 4.53
CA GLY A 56 -31.18 0.56 3.63
C GLY A 56 -30.06 0.60 2.62
N SER A 57 -30.47 0.75 1.35
CA SER A 57 -29.86 1.71 0.42
C SER A 57 -29.95 3.16 0.93
N GLY A 58 -29.77 3.38 2.24
CA GLY A 58 -29.50 4.68 2.81
C GLY A 58 -28.04 4.97 2.48
N ALA A 59 -27.75 6.20 2.06
CA ALA A 59 -26.38 6.63 1.83
C ALA A 59 -25.49 6.11 2.96
N VAL A 60 -24.41 5.40 2.61
CA VAL A 60 -23.40 5.00 3.58
C VAL A 60 -23.03 6.24 4.38
N ALA A 61 -23.20 6.16 5.70
CA ALA A 61 -22.94 7.30 6.57
C ALA A 61 -21.43 7.48 6.68
N ILE A 62 -20.88 8.36 5.86
CA ILE A 62 -19.45 8.70 5.88
C ILE A 62 -19.21 9.60 7.10
N PRO A 63 -18.37 9.19 8.06
CA PRO A 63 -18.02 10.02 9.20
C PRO A 63 -17.41 11.34 8.73
N SER A 64 -17.85 12.47 9.27
CA SER A 64 -17.28 13.78 8.90
C SER A 64 -15.82 13.96 9.33
N SER A 65 -15.34 13.11 10.24
CA SER A 65 -13.95 13.07 10.69
C SER A 65 -13.09 12.13 9.85
N LEU A 66 -13.66 11.44 8.85
CA LEU A 66 -12.90 10.61 7.93
C LEU A 66 -11.99 11.54 7.09
N PRO A 67 -10.67 11.29 7.08
CA PRO A 67 -9.71 12.15 6.37
C PRO A 67 -9.67 11.91 4.85
N ILE A 68 -10.62 11.12 4.33
CA ILE A 68 -10.80 10.83 2.91
C ILE A 68 -12.28 10.99 2.51
N ASP A 69 -12.52 11.23 1.23
CA ASP A 69 -13.84 11.38 0.63
C ASP A 69 -14.19 10.19 -0.29
N PRO A 70 -14.82 9.13 0.23
CA PRO A 70 -15.21 7.99 -0.57
C PRO A 70 -16.38 8.29 -1.53
N THR A 71 -16.91 9.53 -1.57
CA THR A 71 -17.87 9.93 -2.61
C THR A 71 -17.19 10.24 -3.96
N LYS A 72 -15.85 10.29 -3.99
CA LYS A 72 -15.05 10.52 -5.20
C LYS A 72 -14.74 9.27 -6.01
N LEU A 73 -15.22 8.13 -5.55
CA LEU A 73 -15.00 6.85 -6.20
C LEU A 73 -15.65 6.78 -7.60
N PRO A 74 -15.08 5.97 -8.51
CA PRO A 74 -15.65 5.77 -9.83
C PRO A 74 -17.01 5.04 -9.76
N ASP A 75 -17.83 5.17 -10.81
CA ASP A 75 -19.20 4.64 -10.86
C ASP A 75 -19.29 3.11 -10.71
N ASP A 76 -18.21 2.37 -11.02
CA ASP A 76 -18.10 0.92 -10.87
C ASP A 76 -17.74 0.47 -9.45
N MET A 77 -17.44 1.41 -8.55
CA MET A 77 -17.13 1.16 -7.14
C MET A 77 -18.29 1.60 -6.25
N GLY A 78 -18.97 0.62 -5.66
CA GLY A 78 -20.05 0.84 -4.70
C GLY A 78 -19.54 0.90 -3.25
N LEU A 79 -20.32 1.57 -2.40
CA LEU A 79 -20.14 1.54 -0.95
C LEU A 79 -21.29 0.79 -0.27
N LYS A 80 -20.97 -0.02 0.75
CA LYS A 80 -21.96 -0.65 1.63
C LYS A 80 -21.57 -0.49 3.09
N SER A 81 -22.55 -0.45 3.97
CA SER A 81 -22.30 -0.58 5.41
C SER A 81 -21.99 -2.05 5.74
N GLY A 82 -20.84 -2.27 6.36
CA GLY A 82 -20.47 -3.52 7.00
C GLY A 82 -21.00 -3.60 8.44
N GLU A 83 -20.61 -4.68 9.13
CA GLU A 83 -20.87 -4.82 10.57
C GLU A 83 -20.12 -3.76 11.37
N ASN A 84 -20.62 -3.41 12.55
CA ASN A 84 -19.97 -2.46 13.48
C ASN A 84 -19.67 -1.05 12.92
N GLY A 85 -20.33 -0.65 11.84
CA GLY A 85 -20.14 0.69 11.25
C GLY A 85 -18.97 0.79 10.27
N VAL A 86 -18.35 -0.34 9.94
CA VAL A 86 -17.36 -0.47 8.87
C VAL A 86 -17.97 -0.05 7.53
N ILE A 87 -17.15 0.55 6.65
CA ILE A 87 -17.55 0.84 5.26
C ILE A 87 -16.86 -0.16 4.35
N LEU A 88 -17.60 -0.78 3.44
CA LEU A 88 -17.07 -1.77 2.48
C LEU A 88 -17.06 -1.20 1.08
N PHE A 89 -15.94 -1.32 0.38
CA PHE A 89 -15.83 -1.07 -1.05
C PHE A 89 -16.26 -2.32 -1.82
N VAL A 90 -17.17 -2.16 -2.78
CA VAL A 90 -17.78 -3.26 -3.53
C VAL A 90 -17.67 -3.02 -5.02
N LYS A 91 -17.04 -3.95 -5.73
CA LYS A 91 -16.91 -3.94 -7.20
C LYS A 91 -17.44 -5.26 -7.75
N ASP A 92 -18.24 -5.20 -8.81
CA ASP A 92 -18.86 -6.38 -9.45
C ASP A 92 -19.64 -7.31 -8.49
N GLY A 93 -20.15 -6.75 -7.38
CA GLY A 93 -20.89 -7.48 -6.36
C GLY A 93 -20.02 -8.13 -5.28
N GLU A 94 -18.70 -8.02 -5.36
CA GLU A 94 -17.74 -8.54 -4.37
C GLU A 94 -17.13 -7.43 -3.53
N THR A 95 -16.83 -7.71 -2.26
CA THR A 95 -16.05 -6.79 -1.41
C THR A 95 -14.59 -6.80 -1.87
N VAL A 96 -14.08 -5.64 -2.25
CA VAL A 96 -12.70 -5.43 -2.71
C VAL A 96 -11.86 -4.59 -1.77
N GLY A 97 -12.47 -4.03 -0.72
CA GLY A 97 -11.77 -3.27 0.30
C GLY A 97 -12.69 -2.82 1.43
N GLN A 98 -12.12 -2.09 2.37
CA GLN A 98 -12.82 -1.65 3.58
C GLN A 98 -12.22 -0.36 4.16
N ILE A 99 -13.05 0.38 4.89
CA ILE A 99 -12.65 1.40 5.85
C ILE A 99 -13.12 0.96 7.24
N ASP A 100 -12.18 0.86 8.17
CA ASP A 100 -12.45 0.62 9.59
C ASP A 100 -11.88 1.74 10.46
N THR A 101 -12.25 1.77 11.74
CA THR A 101 -11.82 2.80 12.68
C THR A 101 -11.52 2.21 14.04
N TYR A 102 -10.33 2.51 14.55
CA TYR A 102 -9.86 2.04 15.85
C TYR A 102 -9.51 3.22 16.75
N ASP A 103 -9.67 3.03 18.06
CA ASP A 103 -9.19 4.00 19.04
C ASP A 103 -7.68 3.83 19.24
N ILE A 104 -6.95 4.95 19.30
CA ILE A 104 -5.52 4.90 19.61
C ILE A 104 -5.36 4.52 21.09
N PRO A 105 -4.62 3.44 21.43
CA PRO A 105 -4.42 3.02 22.81
C PRO A 105 -3.82 4.13 23.67
N ASP A 106 -4.23 4.21 24.95
CA ASP A 106 -3.72 5.22 25.88
C ASP A 106 -2.22 5.08 26.19
N SER A 107 -1.64 3.92 25.89
CA SER A 107 -0.20 3.63 25.98
C SER A 107 0.62 4.37 24.92
N VAL A 108 0.01 4.81 23.82
CA VAL A 108 0.69 5.43 22.68
C VAL A 108 0.87 6.92 22.93
N GLU A 109 2.11 7.32 23.21
CA GLU A 109 2.48 8.73 23.37
C GLU A 109 2.52 9.49 22.04
N ASN A 110 3.04 8.86 20.97
CA ASN A 110 3.13 9.44 19.64
C ASN A 110 2.78 8.40 18.56
N PRO A 111 1.57 8.43 17.98
CA PRO A 111 1.13 7.45 16.98
C PRO A 111 1.81 7.62 15.60
N TYR A 112 2.63 8.67 15.44
CA TYR A 112 3.41 8.95 14.22
C TYR A 112 4.87 8.52 14.35
N ALA A 113 5.30 7.96 15.49
CA ALA A 113 6.68 7.53 15.68
C ALA A 113 6.95 6.12 15.13
N ASP A 114 5.99 5.22 15.30
CA ASP A 114 6.02 3.83 14.85
C ASP A 114 4.60 3.34 14.54
N PHE A 115 4.49 2.12 14.03
CA PHE A 115 3.22 1.49 13.63
C PHE A 115 2.89 0.22 14.43
N ASP A 116 3.80 -0.28 15.28
CA ASP A 116 3.64 -1.54 16.04
C ASP A 116 2.39 -1.54 16.94
N TRP A 117 1.98 -0.36 17.41
CA TRP A 117 0.78 -0.18 18.25
C TRP A 117 -0.54 -0.48 17.50
N LEU A 118 -0.54 -0.59 16.17
CA LEU A 118 -1.73 -1.00 15.41
C LEU A 118 -2.22 -2.40 15.80
N ALA A 119 -1.30 -3.29 16.23
CA ALA A 119 -1.67 -4.58 16.81
C ALA A 119 -2.44 -4.40 18.13
N GLU A 120 -2.02 -3.46 18.99
CA GLU A 120 -2.72 -3.13 20.24
C GLU A 120 -4.08 -2.47 19.97
N ALA A 121 -4.19 -1.68 18.91
CA ALA A 121 -5.44 -1.09 18.44
C ALA A 121 -6.44 -2.13 17.89
N GLY A 122 -5.96 -3.35 17.58
CA GLY A 122 -6.78 -4.49 17.15
C GLY A 122 -6.95 -4.63 15.64
N VAL A 123 -6.04 -4.06 14.84
CA VAL A 123 -6.05 -4.22 13.37
C VAL A 123 -5.75 -5.69 13.03
N ALA A 124 -6.74 -6.38 12.45
CA ALA A 124 -6.72 -7.85 12.33
C ALA A 124 -5.51 -8.39 11.56
N ASP A 125 -5.15 -7.76 10.43
CA ASP A 125 -4.03 -8.20 9.59
C ASP A 125 -2.66 -7.87 10.20
N VAL A 126 -2.59 -6.95 11.17
CA VAL A 126 -1.37 -6.64 11.92
C VAL A 126 -1.15 -7.63 13.07
N LEU A 127 -2.21 -8.27 13.57
CA LEU A 127 -2.10 -9.29 14.63
C LEU A 127 -1.32 -10.53 14.18
N ASP A 128 -1.27 -10.80 12.88
CA ASP A 128 -0.43 -11.84 12.28
C ASP A 128 0.76 -11.22 11.54
N SER A 129 1.82 -10.95 12.29
CA SER A 129 3.04 -10.34 11.75
C SER A 129 3.72 -11.18 10.65
N SER A 130 3.34 -12.45 10.48
CA SER A 130 3.88 -13.29 9.40
C SER A 130 3.37 -12.92 8.01
N LEU A 131 2.30 -12.11 7.94
CA LEU A 131 1.75 -11.61 6.68
C LEU A 131 2.41 -10.30 6.23
N ILE A 132 3.12 -9.60 7.12
CA ILE A 132 3.64 -8.26 6.83
C ILE A 132 4.86 -8.35 5.93
N GLN A 133 4.76 -7.82 4.71
CA GLN A 133 5.86 -7.72 3.75
C GLN A 133 6.55 -6.35 3.80
N MET A 134 5.76 -5.29 3.96
CA MET A 134 6.25 -3.92 3.97
C MET A 134 5.40 -3.09 4.94
N ALA A 135 6.04 -2.19 5.69
CA ALA A 135 5.39 -1.21 6.53
C ALA A 135 6.23 0.08 6.54
N GLY A 136 5.59 1.24 6.42
CA GLY A 136 6.32 2.51 6.33
C GLY A 136 5.41 3.72 6.23
N SER A 137 6.00 4.90 6.07
CA SER A 137 5.26 6.15 5.85
C SER A 137 4.51 6.09 4.52
N SER A 138 3.27 6.59 4.50
CA SER A 138 2.44 6.57 3.29
C SER A 138 2.54 7.87 2.48
N VAL A 139 2.36 7.75 1.17
CA VAL A 139 2.17 8.89 0.25
C VAL A 139 0.81 9.58 0.48
N TYR A 140 -0.21 8.81 0.82
CA TYR A 140 -1.59 9.28 0.93
C TYR A 140 -2.05 9.47 2.37
N GLY A 141 -1.66 8.56 3.26
CA GLY A 141 -1.98 8.61 4.68
C GLY A 141 -0.76 8.90 5.55
N ASP A 142 -0.83 8.52 6.81
CA ASP A 142 0.28 8.62 7.75
C ASP A 142 1.18 7.37 7.68
N TRP A 143 0.57 6.19 7.58
CA TRP A 143 1.27 4.90 7.47
C TRP A 143 0.68 4.05 6.35
N GLU A 144 1.50 3.19 5.77
CA GLU A 144 1.09 2.14 4.86
C GLU A 144 1.64 0.78 5.28
N LEU A 145 0.91 -0.26 4.93
CA LEU A 145 1.25 -1.64 5.23
C LEU A 145 0.79 -2.54 4.09
N GLN A 146 1.71 -3.35 3.56
CA GLN A 146 1.37 -4.44 2.66
C GLN A 146 1.38 -5.76 3.43
N VAL A 147 0.24 -6.46 3.36
CA VAL A 147 0.08 -7.81 3.92
C VAL A 147 -0.15 -8.82 2.82
N GLU A 148 0.54 -9.94 2.90
CA GLU A 148 0.57 -10.97 1.86
C GLU A 148 0.70 -12.36 2.48
N SER A 149 -0.09 -13.32 2.00
CA SER A 149 0.03 -14.71 2.42
C SER A 149 1.33 -15.32 1.88
N ASP A 150 2.14 -15.92 2.76
CA ASP A 150 3.34 -16.68 2.39
C ASP A 150 2.97 -17.97 1.63
N VAL A 151 2.99 -17.89 0.30
CA VAL A 151 2.71 -19.01 -0.62
C VAL A 151 3.87 -19.17 -1.61
N PRO A 152 4.22 -20.41 -2.02
CA PRO A 152 5.30 -20.62 -2.98
C PRO A 152 5.06 -19.93 -4.33
N ASP A 153 6.15 -19.49 -4.97
CA ASP A 153 6.13 -18.86 -6.30
C ASP A 153 5.22 -19.59 -7.30
N GLY A 154 4.32 -18.83 -7.92
CA GLY A 154 3.36 -19.34 -8.91
C GLY A 154 2.06 -19.91 -8.34
N GLN A 155 1.85 -19.86 -7.02
CA GLN A 155 0.54 -20.14 -6.40
C GLN A 155 -0.25 -18.86 -6.18
N ALA A 156 -1.58 -18.96 -6.32
CA ALA A 156 -2.46 -17.83 -6.04
C ALA A 156 -2.45 -17.52 -4.53
N GLN A 157 -2.22 -16.26 -4.21
CA GLN A 157 -2.29 -15.76 -2.84
C GLN A 157 -3.74 -15.73 -2.36
N ALA A 158 -3.95 -16.14 -1.11
CA ALA A 158 -5.26 -16.08 -0.48
C ALA A 158 -5.54 -14.71 0.15
N VAL A 159 -4.48 -13.98 0.50
CA VAL A 159 -4.54 -12.62 1.04
C VAL A 159 -3.41 -11.82 0.40
N ARG A 160 -3.76 -10.71 -0.22
CA ARG A 160 -2.82 -9.67 -0.64
C ARG A 160 -3.53 -8.34 -0.48
N ARG A 161 -3.23 -7.56 0.54
CA ARG A 161 -3.91 -6.30 0.83
C ARG A 161 -2.91 -5.17 1.04
N TRP A 162 -3.31 -4.00 0.59
CA TRP A 162 -2.62 -2.75 0.88
C TRP A 162 -3.47 -1.93 1.84
N HIS A 163 -2.93 -1.60 2.99
CA HIS A 163 -3.55 -0.73 3.99
C HIS A 163 -2.90 0.66 3.91
N THR A 164 -3.74 1.70 3.98
CA THR A 164 -3.34 3.07 4.25
C THR A 164 -4.05 3.52 5.53
N PHE A 165 -3.25 3.94 6.51
CA PHE A 165 -3.73 4.41 7.80
C PHE A 165 -3.72 5.93 7.86
N PHE A 166 -4.78 6.49 8.44
CA PHE A 166 -4.87 7.91 8.72
C PHE A 166 -5.17 8.14 10.20
N ILE A 167 -4.45 9.05 10.82
CA ILE A 167 -4.56 9.38 12.23
C ILE A 167 -5.26 10.74 12.34
N ALA A 168 -6.47 10.74 12.90
CA ALA A 168 -7.22 11.95 13.19
C ALA A 168 -8.09 11.79 14.44
N ASP A 169 -8.24 12.86 15.22
CA ASP A 169 -9.13 12.90 16.39
C ASP A 169 -8.93 11.75 17.42
N ARG A 170 -7.67 11.36 17.68
CA ARG A 170 -7.28 10.21 18.53
C ARG A 170 -7.81 8.85 18.05
N LYS A 171 -8.11 8.74 16.77
CA LYS A 171 -8.49 7.51 16.10
C LYS A 171 -7.51 7.22 14.97
N VAL A 172 -7.47 5.96 14.58
CA VAL A 172 -6.84 5.54 13.33
C VAL A 172 -7.90 4.95 12.41
N TYR A 173 -7.91 5.45 11.19
CA TYR A 173 -8.74 5.00 10.10
C TYR A 173 -7.90 4.08 9.23
N ASP A 174 -8.31 2.82 9.09
CA ASP A 174 -7.66 1.85 8.24
C ASP A 174 -8.44 1.74 6.94
N VAL A 175 -7.81 2.09 5.82
CA VAL A 175 -8.38 1.96 4.47
C VAL A 175 -7.57 0.91 3.74
N TRP A 176 -8.19 -0.23 3.41
CA TRP A 176 -7.48 -1.28 2.70
C TRP A 176 -8.21 -1.78 1.46
N PHE A 177 -7.43 -2.25 0.49
CA PHE A 177 -7.92 -2.91 -0.72
C PHE A 177 -7.24 -4.25 -0.93
N ASP A 178 -8.00 -5.21 -1.48
CA ASP A 178 -7.54 -6.55 -1.82
C ASP A 178 -6.94 -6.57 -3.24
N LEU A 179 -5.61 -6.63 -3.31
CA LEU A 179 -4.83 -6.66 -4.53
C LEU A 179 -4.91 -8.02 -5.27
N THR A 180 -5.63 -9.00 -4.72
CA THR A 180 -6.02 -10.20 -5.49
C THR A 180 -7.25 -9.93 -6.37
N LYS A 181 -7.97 -8.83 -6.10
CA LYS A 181 -9.24 -8.48 -6.77
C LYS A 181 -9.15 -7.21 -7.61
N ILE A 182 -8.29 -6.28 -7.22
CA ILE A 182 -7.99 -5.07 -8.00
C ILE A 182 -6.50 -5.01 -8.31
N SER A 183 -6.13 -4.27 -9.36
CA SER A 183 -4.71 -4.04 -9.65
C SER A 183 -4.11 -2.99 -8.71
N GLU A 184 -2.79 -3.01 -8.58
CA GLU A 184 -2.06 -2.00 -7.81
C GLU A 184 -2.26 -0.58 -8.38
N GLY A 185 -2.21 -0.42 -9.71
CA GLY A 185 -2.54 0.85 -10.35
C GLY A 185 -3.98 1.30 -10.11
N GLU A 186 -4.92 0.37 -9.93
CA GLU A 186 -6.29 0.72 -9.53
C GLU A 186 -6.34 1.20 -8.08
N TYR A 187 -5.65 0.52 -7.15
CA TYR A 187 -5.51 0.97 -5.76
C TYR A 187 -4.99 2.41 -5.67
N TRP A 188 -3.90 2.70 -6.38
CA TRP A 188 -3.27 4.00 -6.44
C TRP A 188 -4.24 5.10 -6.89
N ASN A 189 -4.95 4.86 -8.00
CA ASN A 189 -6.01 5.76 -8.48
C ASN A 189 -7.14 5.97 -7.47
N LEU A 190 -7.60 4.91 -6.79
CA LEU A 190 -8.67 4.99 -5.80
C LEU A 190 -8.25 5.82 -4.59
N MET A 191 -7.03 5.62 -4.09
CA MET A 191 -6.49 6.40 -2.98
C MET A 191 -6.32 7.87 -3.36
N SER A 192 -5.78 8.16 -4.54
CA SER A 192 -5.69 9.54 -5.04
C SER A 192 -7.06 10.20 -5.16
N LEU A 193 -8.05 9.53 -5.75
CA LEU A 193 -9.40 10.06 -5.87
C LEU A 193 -10.01 10.41 -4.51
N MET A 194 -9.88 9.52 -3.53
CA MET A 194 -10.47 9.72 -2.21
C MET A 194 -9.74 10.78 -1.38
N THR A 195 -8.46 11.01 -1.63
CA THR A 195 -7.64 11.96 -0.83
C THR A 195 -7.55 13.35 -1.47
N THR A 196 -7.38 13.40 -2.79
CA THR A 196 -7.16 14.64 -3.55
C THR A 196 -8.39 15.08 -4.34
N GLY A 197 -9.31 14.15 -4.65
CA GLY A 197 -10.46 14.38 -5.50
C GLY A 197 -10.19 14.27 -7.00
N GLU A 198 -8.94 13.99 -7.37
CA GLU A 198 -8.50 13.78 -8.75
C GLU A 198 -7.94 12.35 -8.87
N PRO A 199 -8.13 11.65 -10.01
CA PRO A 199 -7.41 10.41 -10.23
C PRO A 199 -5.93 10.71 -10.14
N GLU A 200 -5.16 9.71 -9.73
CA GLU A 200 -3.74 9.78 -10.00
C GLU A 200 -3.61 10.04 -11.50
N GLU A 201 -2.86 11.08 -11.90
CA GLU A 201 -2.57 11.23 -13.31
C GLU A 201 -1.88 9.93 -13.70
N THR A 202 -2.64 9.06 -14.33
CA THR A 202 -2.11 7.90 -15.01
C THR A 202 -1.44 8.44 -16.26
N THR A 203 -0.30 9.09 -16.08
CA THR A 203 0.89 8.38 -16.54
C THR A 203 0.85 7.00 -15.88
N LEU A 204 0.05 6.09 -16.45
CA LEU A 204 0.53 4.74 -16.69
C LEU A 204 1.80 5.01 -17.48
N SER A 205 2.87 5.19 -16.74
CA SER A 205 4.19 5.56 -17.21
C SER A 205 4.69 4.64 -18.31
N GLN A 206 4.02 3.56 -18.71
CA GLN A 206 4.69 2.45 -19.39
C GLN A 206 6.04 2.19 -18.69
N ASP A 207 6.07 2.20 -17.33
CA ASP A 207 7.33 2.11 -16.60
C ASP A 207 8.11 0.96 -17.21
N ALA A 208 9.21 1.32 -17.85
CA ALA A 208 10.08 0.31 -18.36
C ALA A 208 10.68 -0.34 -17.11
N HIS A 209 10.62 -1.67 -17.06
CA HIS A 209 11.17 -2.41 -15.93
C HIS A 209 12.64 -2.72 -16.23
N TRP A 210 13.53 -2.37 -15.28
CA TRP A 210 14.90 -2.86 -15.27
C TRP A 210 15.11 -3.81 -14.10
N GLY A 211 14.98 -5.11 -14.39
CA GLY A 211 15.36 -6.20 -13.51
C GLY A 211 16.70 -6.81 -13.93
N GLU A 212 17.79 -6.47 -13.23
CA GLU A 212 19.12 -7.04 -13.47
C GLU A 212 20.00 -7.03 -12.21
N THR A 213 20.80 -8.09 -12.05
CA THR A 213 21.92 -8.12 -11.11
C THR A 213 23.24 -8.13 -11.87
N PHE A 214 24.18 -7.26 -11.48
CA PHE A 214 25.48 -7.17 -12.12
C PHE A 214 26.59 -6.80 -11.11
N LEU A 215 27.85 -6.95 -11.53
CA LEU A 215 29.02 -6.66 -10.70
C LEU A 215 29.75 -5.41 -11.21
N SER A 216 30.46 -4.74 -10.31
CA SER A 216 31.51 -3.80 -10.70
C SER A 216 32.60 -4.49 -11.53
N ASP A 217 33.34 -3.72 -12.33
CA ASP A 217 34.42 -4.21 -13.19
C ASP A 217 35.54 -4.89 -12.39
N ASP A 218 35.76 -4.47 -11.13
CA ASP A 218 36.72 -5.08 -10.21
C ASP A 218 36.13 -6.24 -9.38
N GLY A 219 34.83 -6.50 -9.51
CA GLY A 219 34.11 -7.55 -8.79
C GLY A 219 33.93 -7.30 -7.29
N THR A 220 34.17 -6.08 -6.80
CA THR A 220 34.07 -5.75 -5.37
C THR A 220 32.69 -5.32 -4.91
N VAL A 221 31.80 -4.95 -5.85
CA VAL A 221 30.45 -4.48 -5.56
C VAL A 221 29.43 -5.26 -6.38
N THR A 222 28.36 -5.70 -5.73
CA THR A 222 27.18 -6.29 -6.39
C THR A 222 26.08 -5.26 -6.48
N PHE A 223 25.51 -5.09 -7.66
CA PHE A 223 24.39 -4.19 -7.92
C PHE A 223 23.13 -5.01 -8.20
N GLN A 224 22.02 -4.61 -7.59
CA GLN A 224 20.68 -5.10 -7.90
C GLN A 224 19.85 -3.91 -8.40
N ALA A 225 19.36 -4.02 -9.63
CA ALA A 225 18.35 -3.15 -10.19
C ALA A 225 17.05 -3.97 -10.27
N ASP A 226 16.03 -3.52 -9.57
CA ASP A 226 14.67 -4.02 -9.72
C ASP A 226 13.73 -2.82 -9.67
N ILE A 227 13.82 -1.99 -10.71
CA ILE A 227 13.19 -0.68 -10.73
C ILE A 227 12.17 -0.57 -11.86
N TYR A 228 11.06 0.09 -11.54
CA TYR A 228 10.12 0.63 -12.50
C TYR A 228 10.50 2.09 -12.70
N TYR A 229 10.71 2.52 -13.94
CA TYR A 229 11.14 3.89 -14.22
C TYR A 229 10.36 4.50 -15.38
N ASP A 230 10.07 5.79 -15.22
CA ASP A 230 9.47 6.63 -16.24
C ASP A 230 10.53 7.58 -16.82
N LEU A 231 11.18 7.15 -17.90
CA LEU A 231 12.05 8.03 -18.70
C LEU A 231 11.31 8.63 -19.91
N THR A 232 9.98 8.78 -19.84
CA THR A 232 9.11 9.20 -20.96
C THR A 232 9.19 10.68 -21.33
N ALA A 233 10.14 11.43 -20.77
CA ALA A 233 10.50 12.72 -21.35
C ALA A 233 10.70 12.49 -22.87
N PRO A 234 9.93 13.15 -23.76
CA PRO A 234 10.20 13.06 -25.18
C PRO A 234 11.67 13.40 -25.32
N ALA A 235 12.41 12.74 -26.22
CA ALA A 235 13.80 13.09 -26.49
C ALA A 235 13.83 14.57 -26.94
N GLU A 236 13.86 15.48 -25.96
CA GLU A 236 14.01 16.89 -26.16
C GLU A 236 15.35 17.02 -26.85
N ALA A 237 15.42 17.85 -27.89
CA ALA A 237 16.59 17.93 -28.74
C ALA A 237 17.85 18.18 -27.87
N GLY A 238 18.65 17.13 -27.64
CA GLY A 238 19.84 17.18 -26.79
C GLY A 238 19.90 16.24 -25.59
N ILE A 239 18.86 15.45 -25.28
CA ILE A 239 18.88 14.43 -24.20
C ILE A 239 19.02 13.01 -24.79
N LEU A 240 19.73 12.12 -24.09
CA LEU A 240 19.85 10.70 -24.42
C LEU A 240 18.49 9.98 -24.42
N SER A 241 18.36 8.92 -25.21
CA SER A 241 17.19 8.04 -25.11
C SER A 241 17.22 7.20 -23.83
N ALA A 242 16.06 6.70 -23.39
CA ALA A 242 15.96 5.84 -22.20
C ALA A 242 16.95 4.65 -22.19
N PRO A 243 17.14 3.87 -23.28
CA PRO A 243 18.15 2.82 -23.32
C PRO A 243 19.60 3.32 -23.19
N GLU A 244 19.90 4.51 -23.73
CA GLU A 244 21.22 5.13 -23.63
C GLU A 244 21.50 5.64 -22.21
N MET A 245 20.48 6.21 -21.55
CA MET A 245 20.53 6.58 -20.14
C MET A 245 20.78 5.37 -19.25
N LEU A 246 20.05 4.27 -19.47
CA LEU A 246 20.25 3.02 -18.73
C LEU A 246 21.66 2.45 -18.91
N ALA A 247 22.16 2.47 -20.15
CA ALA A 247 23.52 2.05 -20.46
C ALA A 247 24.57 2.94 -19.77
N ALA A 248 24.32 4.25 -19.65
CA ALA A 248 25.20 5.17 -18.94
C ALA A 248 25.21 4.90 -17.42
N VAL A 249 24.04 4.70 -16.80
CA VAL A 249 23.93 4.31 -15.37
C VAL A 249 24.72 3.05 -15.11
N LYS A 250 24.49 2.00 -15.90
CA LYS A 250 25.22 0.74 -15.75
C LYS A 250 26.72 0.92 -15.92
N ARG A 251 27.16 1.67 -16.94
CA ARG A 251 28.59 1.95 -17.17
C ARG A 251 29.24 2.61 -15.94
N GLU A 252 28.61 3.62 -15.37
CA GLU A 252 29.18 4.35 -14.23
C GLU A 252 29.12 3.52 -12.93
N MET A 253 28.06 2.73 -12.72
CA MET A 253 27.99 1.77 -11.60
C MET A 253 29.07 0.70 -11.72
N GLN A 254 29.30 0.16 -12.92
CA GLN A 254 30.35 -0.83 -13.17
C GLN A 254 31.75 -0.28 -12.91
N ALA A 255 31.99 1.00 -13.19
CA ALA A 255 33.24 1.67 -12.87
C ALA A 255 33.42 1.95 -11.36
N GLY A 256 32.38 1.76 -10.55
CA GLY A 256 32.40 2.00 -9.12
C GLY A 256 33.26 0.98 -8.35
N THR A 257 33.86 1.42 -7.24
CA THR A 257 34.64 0.54 -6.35
C THR A 257 34.11 0.59 -4.93
N MET A 258 34.37 -0.46 -4.14
CA MET A 258 34.00 -0.50 -2.72
C MET A 258 34.47 0.72 -1.93
N ASP A 259 35.69 1.23 -2.19
CA ASP A 259 36.24 2.43 -1.55
C ASP A 259 35.46 3.70 -1.98
N GLY A 260 34.98 3.74 -3.23
CA GLY A 260 34.16 4.83 -3.78
C GLY A 260 32.75 4.93 -3.18
N PHE A 261 32.20 3.85 -2.63
CA PHE A 261 30.93 3.88 -1.91
C PHE A 261 31.07 4.26 -0.43
N GLY A 262 32.26 4.67 0.01
CA GLY A 262 32.45 5.35 1.30
C GLY A 262 32.82 4.44 2.47
N LEU A 263 33.06 3.15 2.23
CA LEU A 263 33.56 2.25 3.25
C LEU A 263 35.05 2.01 3.03
N GLY A 264 35.89 2.74 3.78
CA GLY A 264 37.34 2.55 3.87
C GLY A 264 37.70 1.24 4.57
N THR A 265 37.22 0.11 4.05
CA THR A 265 37.32 -1.24 4.63
C THR A 265 38.74 -1.60 5.05
N LYS A 266 39.73 -1.20 4.25
CA LYS A 266 41.16 -1.38 4.52
C LYS A 266 41.62 -0.64 5.78
N GLU A 267 41.10 0.56 6.02
CA GLU A 267 41.42 1.41 7.18
C GLU A 267 40.74 0.89 8.45
N MET A 268 39.58 0.26 8.30
CA MET A 268 38.81 -0.36 9.38
C MET A 268 39.31 -1.76 9.76
N GLY A 269 40.27 -2.32 9.01
CA GLY A 269 40.89 -3.61 9.32
C GLY A 269 40.06 -4.83 8.94
N TYR A 270 38.98 -4.65 8.18
CA TYR A 270 38.18 -5.75 7.65
C TYR A 270 38.79 -6.28 6.35
N THR A 271 39.05 -7.59 6.31
CA THR A 271 39.67 -8.26 5.15
C THR A 271 38.68 -8.96 4.24
N ASP A 272 37.43 -9.10 4.69
CA ASP A 272 36.36 -9.81 3.99
C ASP A 272 35.05 -9.06 4.29
N VAL A 273 34.59 -8.30 3.29
CA VAL A 273 33.42 -7.42 3.31
C VAL A 273 32.70 -7.58 1.98
N GLU A 274 31.40 -7.86 2.02
CA GLU A 274 30.53 -7.83 0.85
C GLU A 274 29.86 -6.46 0.75
N CYS A 275 29.87 -5.86 -0.44
CA CYS A 275 29.18 -4.60 -0.74
C CYS A 275 28.04 -4.87 -1.72
N PHE A 276 26.83 -4.55 -1.31
CA PHE A 276 25.62 -4.65 -2.11
C PHE A 276 25.02 -3.26 -2.31
N VAL A 277 24.64 -2.93 -3.54
CA VAL A 277 23.95 -1.68 -3.88
C VAL A 277 22.60 -2.05 -4.49
N ASN A 278 21.52 -1.63 -3.85
CA ASN A 278 20.17 -1.81 -4.36
C ASN A 278 19.71 -0.49 -4.99
N LEU A 279 19.49 -0.48 -6.31
CA LEU A 279 18.92 0.68 -7.01
C LEU A 279 17.41 0.69 -6.77
N THR A 280 16.88 1.85 -6.41
CA THR A 280 15.46 1.99 -6.04
C THR A 280 14.68 2.83 -7.03
N ASP A 281 15.32 3.79 -7.71
CA ASP A 281 14.64 4.66 -8.66
C ASP A 281 15.61 5.38 -9.62
N LEU A 282 15.07 5.92 -10.72
CA LEU A 282 15.74 6.81 -11.68
C LEU A 282 14.86 8.05 -11.92
N VAL A 283 15.37 9.22 -11.54
CA VAL A 283 14.63 10.48 -11.66
C VAL A 283 15.33 11.41 -12.64
N LEU A 284 14.58 11.96 -13.59
CA LEU A 284 15.08 12.98 -14.51
C LEU A 284 14.68 14.37 -13.99
N GLU A 285 15.68 15.19 -13.65
CA GLU A 285 15.46 16.55 -13.15
C GLU A 285 16.24 17.59 -13.96
N THR A 286 15.94 18.88 -13.75
CA THR A 286 16.72 19.98 -14.32
C THR A 286 17.36 20.80 -13.22
N ARG A 287 18.69 20.72 -13.13
CA ARG A 287 19.47 21.50 -12.19
C ARG A 287 19.84 22.85 -12.75
N LYS A 288 19.54 23.92 -12.00
CA LYS A 288 20.14 25.23 -12.23
C LYS A 288 21.49 25.33 -11.52
N THR A 289 22.54 25.60 -12.29
CA THR A 289 23.86 25.92 -11.74
C THR A 289 23.92 27.37 -11.22
N ASP A 290 24.95 27.70 -10.45
CA ASP A 290 25.19 29.06 -9.94
C ASP A 290 25.36 30.12 -11.05
N SER A 291 25.74 29.69 -12.26
CA SER A 291 25.85 30.55 -13.45
C SER A 291 24.51 30.74 -14.18
N GLY A 292 23.45 30.05 -13.75
CA GLY A 292 22.13 30.05 -14.37
C GLY A 292 21.99 29.09 -15.56
N GLU A 293 23.00 28.25 -15.83
CA GLU A 293 22.87 27.15 -16.80
C GLU A 293 21.94 26.08 -16.25
N GLU A 294 20.99 25.64 -17.09
CA GLU A 294 20.10 24.51 -16.82
C GLU A 294 20.71 23.24 -17.41
N ILE A 295 20.98 22.27 -16.54
CA ILE A 295 21.53 20.96 -16.91
C ILE A 295 20.46 19.91 -16.60
N PRO A 296 20.00 19.14 -17.59
CA PRO A 296 19.15 17.99 -17.31
C PRO A 296 20.03 16.90 -16.68
N GLU A 297 19.67 16.44 -15.49
CA GLU A 297 20.41 15.43 -14.75
C GLU A 297 19.54 14.20 -14.51
N LEU A 298 20.16 13.04 -14.69
CA LEU A 298 19.59 11.75 -14.32
C LEU A 298 20.14 11.37 -12.95
N ILE A 299 19.26 11.39 -11.95
CA ILE A 299 19.53 11.03 -10.57
C ILE A 299 19.25 9.54 -10.41
N VAL A 300 20.23 8.81 -9.89
CA VAL A 300 20.08 7.39 -9.54
C VAL A 300 19.90 7.29 -8.04
N MET A 301 18.79 6.69 -7.60
CA MET A 301 18.49 6.50 -6.19
C MET A 301 18.81 5.07 -5.76
N GLY A 302 19.19 4.88 -4.50
CA GLY A 302 19.38 3.54 -3.97
C GLY A 302 20.11 3.48 -2.64
N THR A 303 20.32 2.26 -2.17
CA THR A 303 20.86 1.96 -0.83
C THR A 303 22.13 1.12 -0.94
N VAL A 304 23.13 1.45 -0.14
CA VAL A 304 24.37 0.68 -0.02
C VAL A 304 24.37 -0.13 1.28
N ILE A 305 24.61 -1.43 1.17
CA ILE A 305 24.59 -2.40 2.25
C ILE A 305 25.94 -3.10 2.34
N TYR A 306 26.53 -3.08 3.53
CA TYR A 306 27.78 -3.77 3.81
C TYR A 306 27.56 -4.94 4.74
N ARG A 307 28.07 -6.12 4.35
CA ARG A 307 28.13 -7.30 5.21
C ARG A 307 29.59 -7.61 5.55
N PHE A 308 29.89 -7.65 6.84
CA PHE A 308 31.21 -7.92 7.36
C PHE A 308 31.37 -9.41 7.71
N SER A 309 32.60 -9.89 7.64
CA SER A 309 32.98 -11.29 7.96
C SER A 309 32.65 -11.75 9.38
N ASP A 310 32.44 -10.83 10.33
CA ASP A 310 31.98 -11.15 11.68
C ASP A 310 30.45 -11.38 11.77
N GLY A 311 29.76 -11.32 10.63
CA GLY A 311 28.31 -11.46 10.52
C GLY A 311 27.56 -10.16 10.80
N ASN A 312 28.26 -9.08 11.15
CA ASN A 312 27.62 -7.77 11.29
C ASN A 312 27.19 -7.27 9.91
N THR A 313 25.99 -6.74 9.84
CA THR A 313 25.52 -5.98 8.68
C THR A 313 25.43 -4.52 9.13
N ILE A 314 26.16 -3.64 8.47
CA ILE A 314 25.89 -2.20 8.58
C ILE A 314 25.18 -1.85 7.29
N GLY A 315 23.86 -1.77 7.36
CA GLY A 315 23.13 -0.96 6.41
C GLY A 315 23.57 0.47 6.67
N GLN A 316 24.33 1.05 5.75
CA GLN A 316 24.45 2.50 5.78
C GLN A 316 23.15 3.01 5.17
N GLU A 317 22.10 3.18 5.99
CA GLU A 317 21.09 4.19 5.73
C GLU A 317 21.75 5.56 5.90
N LEU A 318 22.71 5.86 5.03
CA LEU A 318 22.76 7.21 4.54
C LEU A 318 21.45 7.32 3.74
N GLY A 319 20.55 8.20 4.15
CA GLY A 319 19.39 8.58 3.33
C GLY A 319 19.90 9.26 2.06
N ILE A 320 20.55 8.50 1.19
CA ILE A 320 21.06 8.95 -0.09
C ILE A 320 19.90 8.80 -1.04
N HIS A 321 19.08 9.84 -1.06
CA HIS A 321 18.12 10.02 -2.14
C HIS A 321 18.83 10.12 -3.52
N GLU A 322 20.16 10.27 -3.59
CA GLU A 322 20.92 10.47 -4.84
C GLU A 322 22.29 9.74 -4.82
N LEU A 323 22.33 8.44 -5.16
CA LEU A 323 23.59 7.68 -5.24
C LEU A 323 24.56 8.33 -6.22
N MET A 324 24.05 8.73 -7.38
CA MET A 324 24.80 9.45 -8.39
C MET A 324 23.90 10.32 -9.25
N ALA A 325 24.48 11.36 -9.83
CA ALA A 325 23.86 12.18 -10.85
C ALA A 325 24.70 12.12 -12.14
N LEU A 326 24.02 11.90 -13.27
CA LEU A 326 24.62 11.90 -14.60
C LEU A 326 24.05 13.05 -15.43
N ASP A 327 24.84 13.63 -16.32
CA ASP A 327 24.33 14.57 -17.32
C ASP A 327 23.48 13.80 -18.33
N ALA A 328 22.18 14.09 -18.41
CA ALA A 328 21.27 13.35 -19.28
C ALA A 328 21.54 13.58 -20.77
N ARG A 329 22.38 14.55 -21.14
CA ARG A 329 22.75 14.86 -22.54
C ARG A 329 23.77 13.89 -23.12
N ASP A 330 24.70 13.40 -22.28
CA ASP A 330 25.82 12.55 -22.72
C ASP A 330 26.16 11.39 -21.77
N GLY A 331 25.45 11.28 -20.65
CA GLY A 331 25.62 10.24 -19.63
C GLY A 331 26.91 10.40 -18.83
N SER A 332 27.53 11.58 -18.80
CA SER A 332 28.74 11.83 -18.02
C SER A 332 28.44 11.98 -16.53
N PHE A 333 29.34 11.48 -15.68
CA PHE A 333 29.22 11.60 -14.23
C PHE A 333 29.32 13.06 -13.77
N LEU A 334 28.32 13.53 -13.02
CA LEU A 334 28.29 14.87 -12.41
C LEU A 334 28.73 14.84 -10.95
N SER A 335 28.11 13.98 -10.15
CA SER A 335 28.35 13.88 -8.70
C SER A 335 27.83 12.56 -8.13
N GLY A 336 28.24 12.23 -6.91
CA GLY A 336 27.74 11.06 -6.17
C GLY A 336 28.83 10.12 -5.67
N TYR A 337 28.39 8.94 -5.24
CA TYR A 337 29.20 7.85 -4.73
C TYR A 337 29.66 6.92 -5.87
N GLY A 338 30.65 6.07 -5.59
CA GLY A 338 31.12 5.01 -6.49
C GLY A 338 32.44 5.31 -7.19
N ARG A 339 32.71 6.56 -7.60
CA ARG A 339 34.04 6.93 -8.13
C ARG A 339 35.02 7.23 -7.00
N ALA A 340 36.11 6.46 -6.93
CA ALA A 340 37.26 6.82 -6.13
C ALA A 340 37.95 8.06 -6.74
N SER A 341 38.14 9.10 -5.93
CA SER A 341 38.96 10.27 -6.28
C SER A 341 40.44 9.95 -6.31
#